data_AF-A0A381S2J6-F1
#
_entry.id   AF-A0A381S2J6-F1
#
_cell.length_a   1.000
_cell.length_b   1.000
_cell.length_c   1.000
_cell.angle_alpha   90.00
_cell.angle_beta   90.00
_cell.angle_gamma   90.00
#
_symmetry.space_group_name_H-M   'P 1'
#
loop_
_entity.id
_entity.type
_entity.pdbx_description
1 polymer ?
#
loop_
_entity_poly.entity_id
_entity_poly.type
_entity_poly.pdbx_seq_one_letter_code
_entity_poly.pdbx_strand_id
1 'polypeptide(L)'
;DLEIKYSDKAGKTQSVVLQSEYEIRNILSSSFLYSSAFTIAKESDDSFQLNGKGWGHGVGMCQIGALGRAFSNHDYASILKHYYPGSELKTIYQS
;
A
#
# COMPACT_ATOMS: atom_id res chain seq x y z
N ASP A 1 -5.99 11.30 -1.22
CA ASP A 1 -5.03 12.42 -1.26
C ASP A 1 -4.55 12.73 0.14
N LEU A 2 -3.28 13.08 0.29
CA LEU A 2 -2.68 13.50 1.56
C LEU A 2 -2.16 14.93 1.43
N GLU A 3 -2.63 15.84 2.27
CA GLU A 3 -2.16 17.22 2.31
C GLU A 3 -1.09 17.40 3.39
N ILE A 4 0.07 17.96 3.01
CA ILE A 4 1.14 18.33 3.92
C ILE A 4 1.22 19.85 3.98
N LYS A 5 0.93 20.41 5.17
CA LYS A 5 1.09 21.84 5.46
C LYS A 5 2.41 22.06 6.18
N TYR A 6 3.19 23.03 5.72
CA TYR A 6 4.50 23.34 6.30
C TYR A 6 4.79 24.84 6.24
N SER A 7 5.68 25.32 7.11
CA SER A 7 6.18 26.70 7.04
C SER A 7 7.50 26.71 6.28
N ASP A 8 7.62 27.58 5.29
CA ASP A 8 8.89 27.78 4.56
C ASP A 8 9.92 28.56 5.40
N LYS A 9 11.13 28.74 4.85
CA LYS A 9 12.22 29.49 5.52
C LYS A 9 11.87 30.95 5.83
N ALA A 10 10.86 31.52 5.17
CA ALA A 10 10.35 32.87 5.43
C ALA A 10 9.18 32.88 6.42
N GLY A 11 8.81 31.73 6.99
CA GLY A 11 7.71 31.59 7.95
C GLY A 11 6.32 31.60 7.32
N LYS A 12 6.22 31.54 5.98
CA LYS A 12 4.92 31.50 5.30
C LYS A 12 4.42 30.06 5.22
N THR A 13 3.15 29.87 5.56
CA THR A 13 2.50 28.56 5.41
C THR A 13 2.33 28.22 3.93
N GLN A 14 2.77 27.02 3.58
CA GLN A 14 2.65 26.38 2.28
C GLN A 14 1.88 25.06 2.44
N SER A 15 1.39 24.53 1.33
CA SER A 15 0.75 23.23 1.28
C SER A 15 1.13 22.48 0.01
N VAL A 16 1.29 21.16 0.12
CA VAL A 16 1.43 20.24 -1.01
C VAL A 16 0.43 19.10 -0.86
N VAL A 17 -0.24 18.75 -1.95
CA VAL A 17 -1.20 17.65 -1.99
C VAL A 17 -0.59 16.50 -2.78
N LEU A 18 -0.46 15.34 -2.14
CA LEU A 18 0.01 14.10 -2.75
C LEU A 18 -1.19 13.30 -3.25
N GLN A 19 -1.22 12.99 -4.54
CA GLN A 19 -2.39 12.42 -5.20
C GLN A 19 -2.30 10.90 -5.34
N SER A 20 -1.09 10.35 -5.40
CA SER A 20 -0.89 8.91 -5.57
C SER A 20 -0.30 8.22 -4.34
N GLU A 21 -0.65 6.94 -4.18
CA GLU A 21 -0.03 6.05 -3.19
C GLU A 21 1.49 6.00 -3.37
N TYR A 22 1.96 6.01 -4.61
CA TYR A 22 3.38 6.04 -4.94
C TYR A 22 4.08 7.30 -4.41
N GLU A 23 3.52 8.49 -4.67
CA GLU A 23 4.08 9.76 -4.18
C GLU A 23 4.12 9.80 -2.66
N ILE A 24 3.04 9.37 -2.00
CA ILE A 24 2.98 9.29 -0.53
C ILE A 24 4.12 8.42 0.00
N ARG A 25 4.31 7.24 -0.58
CA ARG A 25 5.35 6.29 -0.14
C ARG A 25 6.76 6.80 -0.42
N ASN A 26 6.96 7.51 -1.53
CA ASN A 26 8.25 8.07 -1.92
C ASN A 26 8.65 9.29 -1.10
N ILE A 27 7.71 10.18 -0.78
CA ILE A 27 8.00 11.46 -0.13
C ILE A 27 8.16 11.30 1.38
N LEU A 28 7.37 10.44 2.02
CA LEU A 28 7.34 10.30 3.47
C LEU A 28 8.46 9.40 4.04
N SER A 29 9.27 8.76 3.20
CA SER A 29 10.39 7.93 3.64
C SER A 29 11.47 7.83 2.57
N SER A 30 12.73 8.02 2.98
CA SER A 30 13.89 7.83 2.09
C SER A 30 14.06 6.39 1.61
N SER A 31 13.51 5.41 2.33
CA SER A 31 13.55 4.00 1.95
C SER A 31 12.30 3.53 1.21
N PHE A 32 11.38 4.44 0.88
CA PHE A 32 10.03 4.15 0.37
C PHE A 32 9.18 3.40 1.40
N LEU A 33 8.02 3.96 1.78
CA LEU A 33 7.14 3.28 2.75
C LEU A 33 6.69 1.90 2.23
N TYR A 34 6.52 0.93 3.12
CA TYR A 34 6.07 -0.41 2.73
C TYR A 34 4.66 -0.42 2.13
N SER A 35 3.79 0.49 2.56
CA SER A 35 2.43 0.68 2.04
C SER A 35 1.94 2.10 2.33
N SER A 36 0.80 2.51 1.75
CA SER A 36 0.06 3.70 2.17
C SER A 36 -0.93 3.46 3.31
N ALA A 37 -1.01 2.22 3.83
CA ALA A 37 -1.89 1.87 4.92
C ALA A 37 -1.19 2.14 6.26
N PHE A 38 -1.32 3.36 6.78
CA PHE A 38 -0.72 3.75 8.05
C PHE A 38 -1.63 4.70 8.84
N THR A 39 -1.36 4.82 10.14
CA THR A 39 -1.88 5.90 10.99
C THR A 39 -0.75 6.85 11.39
N ILE A 40 -1.10 8.09 11.71
CA ILE A 40 -0.15 9.13 12.13
C ILE A 40 -0.39 9.45 13.60
N ALA A 41 0.67 9.40 14.41
CA ALA A 41 0.69 9.95 15.77
C ALA A 41 1.65 11.14 15.82
N LYS A 42 1.24 12.21 16.49
CA LYS A 42 2.14 13.33 16.80
C LYS A 42 2.83 13.04 18.13
N GLU A 43 4.15 13.09 18.14
CA GLU A 43 4.96 12.88 19.33
C GLU A 43 5.21 14.21 20.08
N SER A 44 5.69 14.11 21.31
CA SER A 44 5.96 15.28 22.18
C SER A 44 7.15 16.12 21.74
N ASP A 45 8.04 15.57 20.91
CA ASP A 45 9.24 16.22 20.36
C ASP A 45 8.99 16.89 19.01
N ASP A 46 7.72 17.17 18.67
CA ASP A 46 7.26 17.68 17.38
C ASP A 46 7.55 16.78 16.17
N SER A 47 7.96 15.52 16.40
CA SER A 47 8.02 14.51 15.34
C SER A 47 6.66 13.85 15.08
N PHE A 48 6.58 13.13 13.96
CA PHE A 48 5.41 12.33 13.60
C PHE A 48 5.82 10.87 13.47
N GLN A 49 5.11 9.98 14.16
CA GLN A 49 5.26 8.54 14.01
C GLN A 49 4.22 8.00 13.01
N LEU A 50 4.71 7.29 11.99
CA LEU A 50 3.88 6.58 11.03
C LEU A 50 3.81 5.10 11.40
N ASN A 51 2.62 4.63 11.77
CA ASN A 51 2.37 3.23 12.13
C ASN A 51 1.75 2.49 10.95
N GLY A 52 2.59 1.79 10.17
CA GLY A 52 2.21 1.12 8.92
C GLY A 52 1.65 -0.30 9.08
N LYS A 53 0.94 -0.77 8.04
CA LYS A 53 0.40 -2.13 7.91
C LYS A 53 0.55 -2.66 6.49
N GLY A 54 0.89 -3.95 6.38
CA GLY A 54 1.04 -4.63 5.09
C GLY A 54 2.24 -4.12 4.27
N TRP A 55 2.44 -4.74 3.10
CA TRP A 55 3.52 -4.38 2.18
C TRP A 55 3.04 -4.54 0.74
N GLY A 56 3.13 -3.46 -0.03
CA GLY A 56 2.69 -3.38 -1.42
C GLY A 56 1.54 -2.39 -1.58
N HIS A 57 1.06 -2.28 -2.82
CA HIS A 57 0.00 -1.33 -3.21
C HIS A 57 -1.42 -1.81 -2.86
N GLY A 58 -1.57 -3.04 -2.36
CA GLY A 58 -2.85 -3.55 -1.84
C GLY A 58 -3.93 -3.88 -2.88
N VAL A 59 -3.58 -4.01 -4.16
CA VAL A 59 -4.52 -4.33 -5.25
C VAL A 59 -4.23 -5.71 -5.84
N GLY A 60 -5.28 -6.48 -6.13
CA GLY A 60 -5.15 -7.83 -6.68
C GLY A 60 -4.80 -8.85 -5.61
N MET A 61 -3.76 -9.66 -5.86
CA MET A 61 -3.42 -10.81 -5.03
C MET A 61 -2.42 -10.49 -3.91
N CYS A 62 -2.84 -10.68 -2.66
CA CYS A 62 -1.92 -10.72 -1.52
C CYS A 62 -1.16 -12.04 -1.51
N GLN A 63 0.16 -12.00 -1.72
CA GLN A 63 1.00 -13.21 -1.82
C GLN A 63 0.97 -14.05 -0.54
N ILE A 64 1.10 -13.42 0.62
CA ILE A 64 1.06 -14.13 1.92
C ILE A 64 -0.35 -14.69 2.18
N GLY A 65 -1.39 -13.97 1.79
CA GLY A 65 -2.77 -14.47 1.89
C GLY A 65 -3.05 -15.65 0.95
N ALA A 66 -2.51 -15.62 -0.27
CA ALA A 66 -2.56 -16.74 -1.21
C ALA A 66 -1.83 -17.98 -0.65
N LEU A 67 -0.66 -17.79 -0.04
CA LEU A 67 0.06 -18.86 0.66
C LEU A 67 -0.76 -19.45 1.81
N GLY A 68 -1.39 -18.61 2.64
CA GLY A 68 -2.27 -19.05 3.73
C GLY A 68 -3.48 -19.86 3.24
N ARG A 69 -4.06 -19.47 2.10
CA ARG A 69 -5.12 -20.25 1.44
C ARG A 69 -4.61 -21.59 0.92
N ALA A 70 -3.42 -21.63 0.32
CA ALA A 70 -2.80 -22.87 -0.13
C ALA A 70 -2.55 -23.84 1.04
N PHE A 71 -2.06 -23.34 2.18
CA PHE A 71 -1.95 -24.14 3.42
C PHE A 71 -3.30 -24.59 3.98
N SER A 72 -4.39 -23.90 3.64
CA SER A 72 -5.76 -24.30 3.96
C SER A 72 -6.38 -25.24 2.91
N ASN A 73 -5.57 -25.83 2.02
CA ASN A 73 -5.98 -26.75 0.94
C ASN A 73 -6.83 -26.12 -0.18
N HIS A 74 -6.77 -24.80 -0.36
CA HIS A 74 -7.34 -24.17 -1.54
C HIS A 74 -6.41 -24.38 -2.75
N ASP A 75 -6.97 -24.76 -3.89
CA ASP A 75 -6.23 -24.87 -5.15
C ASP A 75 -5.93 -23.48 -5.77
N TYR A 76 -5.04 -23.45 -6.75
CA TYR A 76 -4.66 -22.20 -7.41
C TYR A 76 -5.86 -21.51 -8.08
N ALA A 77 -6.81 -22.27 -8.63
CA ALA A 77 -7.98 -21.72 -9.30
C ALA A 77 -8.91 -20.99 -8.33
N SER A 78 -9.18 -21.56 -7.16
CA SER A 78 -9.99 -20.92 -6.11
C SER A 78 -9.27 -19.72 -5.48
N ILE A 79 -7.94 -19.79 -5.31
CA ILE A 79 -7.13 -18.67 -4.83
C ILE A 79 -7.20 -17.49 -5.80
N LEU A 80 -6.98 -17.74 -7.10
CA LEU A 80 -7.06 -16.69 -8.12
C LEU A 80 -8.46 -16.10 -8.20
N LYS A 81 -9.51 -16.93 -8.17
CA LYS A 81 -10.91 -16.47 -8.18
C LYS A 81 -11.26 -15.60 -6.96
N HIS A 82 -10.64 -15.85 -5.81
CA HIS A 82 -10.81 -15.00 -4.63
C HIS A 82 -10.24 -13.59 -4.82
N TYR A 83 -9.03 -13.48 -5.39
CA TYR A 83 -8.36 -12.19 -5.58
C TYR A 83 -8.76 -11.45 -6.85
N TYR A 84 -9.28 -12.17 -7.85
CA TYR A 84 -9.72 -11.65 -9.13
C TYR A 84 -11.15 -12.13 -9.42
N PRO A 85 -12.18 -11.58 -8.74
CA PRO A 85 -13.56 -11.98 -8.96
C PRO A 85 -14.00 -11.79 -10.41
N GLY A 86 -14.68 -12.78 -10.98
CA GLY A 86 -15.13 -12.75 -12.38
C GLY A 86 -14.05 -13.06 -13.41
N SER A 87 -12.81 -13.38 -13.00
CA SER A 87 -11.78 -13.85 -13.92
C SER A 87 -12.02 -15.30 -14.36
N GLU A 88 -11.50 -15.64 -15.54
CA GLU A 88 -11.53 -16.98 -16.11
C GLU A 88 -10.11 -17.46 -16.42
N LEU A 89 -9.83 -18.73 -16.10
CA LEU A 89 -8.59 -19.38 -16.48
C LEU A 89 -8.70 -19.90 -17.91
N LYS A 90 -7.71 -19.55 -18.75
CA LYS A 90 -7.67 -19.95 -20.16
C LYS A 90 -6.33 -20.57 -20.51
N THR A 91 -6.38 -21.76 -21.11
CA THR A 91 -5.21 -22.36 -21.76
C THR A 91 -4.95 -21.66 -23.08
N ILE A 92 -3.78 -21.02 -23.21
CA ILE A 92 -3.41 -20.26 -24.41
C ILE A 92 -2.55 -21.04 -25.42
N TYR A 93 -2.03 -22.20 -25.02
CA TYR A 93 -1.30 -23.15 -25.88
C TYR A 93 -1.53 -24.57 -25.37
N GLN A 94 -1.59 -25.54 -26.28
CA GLN A 94 -1.54 -26.97 -25.91
C GLN A 94 -0.08 -27.41 -25.90
N SER A 95 0.29 -28.14 -24.84
CA SER A 95 1.60 -28.78 -24.71
C SER A 95 1.79 -29.90 -25.73
#